data_AF-A0A316WMN3-F1
#
_entry.id   AF-A0A316WMN3-F1
#
_cell.length_a   1.000
_cell.length_b   1.000
_cell.length_c   1.000
_cell.angle_alpha   90.00
_cell.angle_beta   90.00
_cell.angle_gamma   90.00
#
_symmetry.space_group_name_H-M   'P 1'
#
loop_
_entity.id
_entity.type
_entity.pdbx_description
1 polymer ?
#
loop_
_entity_poly.entity_id
_entity_poly.type
_entity_poly.pdbx_seq_one_letter_code
_entity_poly.pdbx_strand_id
1 'polypeptide(L)'
;MKEKLIKIQLIAEKHFSNLGMFKVSVQFIKNHLAIDIVQESFNSFSTQRIDWFRDETEHLITYVKGNCTTYIETKDKSIIRISYLIST
;
A
#
# COMPACT_ATOMS: atom_id res chain seq x y z
N MET A 1 -9.90 -0.65 -15.12
CA MET A 1 -8.91 -1.29 -14.22
C MET A 1 -7.55 -0.60 -14.27
N LYS A 2 -6.90 -0.49 -15.45
CA LYS A 2 -5.57 0.12 -15.58
C LYS A 2 -5.48 1.56 -15.04
N GLU A 3 -6.45 2.41 -15.36
CA GLU A 3 -6.49 3.80 -14.84
C GLU A 3 -6.67 3.88 -13.32
N LYS A 4 -7.47 2.97 -12.74
CA LYS A 4 -7.62 2.89 -11.28
C LYS A 4 -6.29 2.55 -10.62
N LEU A 5 -5.56 1.56 -11.16
CA LEU A 5 -4.25 1.18 -10.65
C LEU A 5 -3.24 2.32 -10.73
N ILE A 6 -3.22 3.10 -11.82
CA ILE A 6 -2.35 4.28 -11.95
C ILE A 6 -2.67 5.32 -10.86
N LYS A 7 -3.95 5.61 -10.61
CA LYS A 7 -4.35 6.54 -9.55
C LYS A 7 -3.94 6.03 -8.16
N ILE A 8 -4.15 4.75 -7.88
CA ILE A 8 -3.75 4.14 -6.61
C ILE A 8 -2.23 4.16 -6.45
N GLN A 9 -1.44 3.92 -7.51
CA GLN A 9 0.01 4.06 -7.51
C GLN A 9 0.45 5.48 -7.12
N LEU A 10 -0.15 6.52 -7.70
CA LEU A 10 0.17 7.91 -7.36
C LEU A 10 -0.14 8.24 -5.90
N ILE A 11 -1.27 7.75 -5.38
CA ILE A 11 -1.64 7.94 -3.96
C ILE A 11 -0.67 7.17 -3.05
N ALA A 12 -0.24 5.96 -3.43
CA ALA A 12 0.74 5.20 -2.68
C ALA A 12 2.09 5.93 -2.64
N GLU A 13 2.54 6.50 -3.76
CA GLU A 13 3.77 7.30 -3.81
C GLU A 13 3.68 8.53 -2.91
N LYS A 14 2.56 9.26 -2.94
CA LYS A 14 2.31 10.42 -2.05
C LYS A 14 2.52 10.06 -0.58
N HIS A 15 2.00 8.91 -0.13
CA HIS A 15 2.03 8.52 1.28
C HIS A 15 3.31 7.78 1.68
N PHE A 16 3.90 6.98 0.79
CA PHE A 16 4.93 6.02 1.16
C PHE A 16 6.31 6.28 0.54
N SER A 17 6.43 7.12 -0.50
CA SER A 17 7.74 7.37 -1.14
C SER A 17 8.68 8.21 -0.29
N ASN A 18 8.19 8.86 0.78
CA ASN A 18 8.98 9.73 1.65
C ASN A 18 9.81 10.77 0.87
N LEU A 19 9.12 11.68 0.17
CA LEU A 19 9.74 12.68 -0.72
C LEU A 19 10.59 12.06 -1.85
N GLY A 20 10.19 10.87 -2.34
CA GLY A 20 10.86 10.16 -3.43
C GLY A 20 12.06 9.30 -3.02
N MET A 21 12.38 9.20 -1.72
CA MET A 21 13.49 8.38 -1.23
C MET A 21 13.20 6.87 -1.28
N PHE A 22 11.95 6.46 -1.15
CA PHE A 22 11.53 5.06 -1.18
C PHE A 22 10.84 4.74 -2.50
N LYS A 23 11.22 3.61 -3.12
CA LYS A 23 10.53 3.09 -4.30
C LYS A 23 9.25 2.41 -3.85
N VAL A 24 8.13 2.77 -4.47
CA VAL A 24 6.80 2.23 -4.15
C VAL A 24 6.24 1.50 -5.36
N SER A 25 5.70 0.30 -5.18
CA SER A 25 5.03 -0.47 -6.23
C SER A 25 3.68 -0.97 -5.74
N VAL A 26 2.64 -0.69 -6.51
CA VAL A 26 1.28 -1.19 -6.26
C VAL A 26 0.95 -2.33 -7.22
N GLN A 27 0.41 -3.42 -6.67
CA GLN A 27 0.06 -4.62 -7.42
C GLN A 27 -1.27 -5.20 -6.96
N PHE A 28 -2.02 -5.77 -7.89
CA PHE A 28 -3.19 -6.58 -7.59
C PHE A 28 -2.82 -8.06 -7.65
N ILE A 29 -2.97 -8.77 -6.53
CA ILE A 29 -2.68 -10.20 -6.42
C ILE A 29 -3.95 -10.90 -5.94
N LYS A 30 -4.69 -11.50 -6.87
CA LYS A 30 -6.02 -12.09 -6.60
C LYS A 30 -6.94 -11.02 -5.96
N ASN A 31 -7.41 -11.27 -4.75
CA ASN A 31 -8.24 -10.38 -3.93
C ASN A 31 -7.42 -9.50 -2.97
N HIS A 32 -6.15 -9.23 -3.30
CA HIS A 32 -5.29 -8.35 -2.51
C HIS A 32 -4.77 -7.18 -3.33
N LEU A 33 -4.76 -6.00 -2.71
CA LEU A 33 -3.98 -4.85 -3.15
C LEU A 33 -2.68 -4.82 -2.34
N ALA A 34 -1.55 -5.12 -2.97
CA ALA A 34 -0.24 -5.11 -2.34
C ALA A 34 0.51 -3.80 -2.67
N ILE A 35 1.16 -3.23 -1.67
CA ILE A 35 2.02 -2.05 -1.78
C ILE A 35 3.39 -2.45 -1.25
N ASP A 36 4.37 -2.53 -2.14
CA ASP A 36 5.77 -2.76 -1.80
C ASP A 36 6.50 -1.42 -1.65
N ILE A 37 7.20 -1.25 -0.53
CA ILE A 37 7.99 -0.07 -0.23
C ILE A 37 9.43 -0.54 -0.01
N VAL A 38 10.33 -0.20 -0.93
CA VAL A 38 11.76 -0.53 -0.84
C VAL A 38 12.45 0.53 0.02
N GLN A 39 13.06 0.10 1.11
CA GLN A 39 13.81 0.90 2.07
C GLN A 39 15.21 0.32 2.26
N GLU A 40 16.24 1.16 2.19
CA GLU A 40 17.63 0.73 2.43
C GLU A 40 17.89 0.41 3.91
N SER A 41 17.09 0.98 4.82
CA SER A 41 17.13 0.70 6.26
C SER A 41 15.72 0.77 6.85
N PHE A 42 15.42 -0.12 7.79
CA PHE A 42 14.13 -0.14 8.48
C PHE A 42 14.04 1.06 9.43
N ASN A 43 13.39 2.11 8.96
CA ASN A 43 12.91 3.19 9.83
C ASN A 43 11.49 2.87 10.31
N SER A 44 11.06 3.52 11.39
CA SER A 44 9.70 3.37 11.90
C SER A 44 8.66 3.68 10.83
N PHE A 45 7.69 2.78 10.64
CA PHE A 45 6.59 2.97 9.71
C PHE A 45 5.35 3.50 10.44
N SER A 46 4.85 4.67 10.04
CA SER A 46 3.66 5.27 10.66
C SER A 46 2.39 4.61 10.13
N THR A 47 1.62 3.99 11.03
CA THR A 47 0.30 3.41 10.72
C THR A 47 -0.69 4.46 10.24
N GLN A 48 -0.53 5.73 10.62
CA GLN A 48 -1.39 6.82 10.16
C GLN A 48 -1.36 7.00 8.64
N ARG A 49 -0.22 6.72 8.00
CA ARG A 49 -0.09 6.77 6.53
C ARG A 49 -0.90 5.67 5.85
N ILE A 50 -1.13 4.53 6.52
CA ILE A 50 -1.98 3.44 6.04
C ILE A 50 -3.44 3.90 6.02
N ASP A 51 -3.90 4.53 7.11
CA ASP A 51 -5.27 5.02 7.22
C ASP A 51 -5.55 6.09 6.16
N TRP A 52 -4.66 7.08 6.02
CA TRP A 52 -4.82 8.10 4.97
C TRP A 52 -4.82 7.52 3.56
N PHE A 53 -3.94 6.55 3.29
CA PHE A 53 -3.94 5.87 2.01
C PHE A 53 -5.28 5.18 1.75
N ARG A 54 -5.81 4.44 2.73
CA ARG A 54 -7.10 3.74 2.61
C ARG A 54 -8.25 4.71 2.36
N ASP A 55 -8.32 5.79 3.13
CA ASP A 55 -9.38 6.79 3.02
C ASP A 55 -9.33 7.48 1.65
N GLU A 56 -8.14 7.79 1.12
CA GLU A 56 -7.99 8.38 -0.22
C GLU A 56 -8.28 7.39 -1.37
N THR A 57 -8.31 6.08 -1.11
CA THR A 57 -8.48 5.06 -2.16
C THR A 57 -9.82 4.33 -2.09
N GLU A 58 -10.62 4.51 -1.03
CA GLU A 58 -11.90 3.81 -0.83
C GLU A 58 -12.92 4.03 -1.97
N HIS A 59 -12.86 5.18 -2.65
CA HIS A 59 -13.72 5.48 -3.79
C HIS A 59 -13.26 4.79 -5.09
N LEU A 60 -12.03 4.27 -5.13
CA LEU A 60 -11.45 3.56 -6.26
C LEU A 60 -11.62 2.04 -6.11
N ILE A 61 -11.58 1.55 -4.88
CA ILE A 61 -11.58 0.14 -4.53
C ILE A 61 -12.34 -0.17 -3.24
N THR A 62 -13.08 -1.29 -3.25
CA THR A 62 -13.84 -1.74 -2.09
C THR A 62 -12.98 -2.61 -1.18
N TYR A 63 -12.67 -2.10 0.02
CA TYR A 63 -11.98 -2.85 1.08
C TYR A 63 -12.94 -3.77 1.84
N VAL A 64 -12.49 -4.98 2.18
CA VAL A 64 -13.29 -5.95 2.96
C VAL A 64 -13.16 -5.65 4.46
N LYS A 65 -14.17 -5.09 5.11
CA LYS A 65 -14.13 -4.75 6.55
C LYS A 65 -13.89 -5.99 7.45
N GLY A 66 -12.94 -5.91 8.40
CA GLY A 66 -12.64 -6.97 9.38
C GLY A 66 -11.22 -6.90 9.96
N ASN A 67 -10.96 -7.59 11.09
CA ASN A 67 -9.80 -7.42 11.99
C ASN A 67 -8.38 -7.56 11.39
N CYS A 68 -8.23 -7.92 10.12
CA CYS A 68 -6.93 -7.97 9.43
C CYS A 68 -7.06 -7.46 7.99
N THR A 69 -7.70 -6.31 7.75
CA THR A 69 -7.73 -5.71 6.40
C THR A 69 -6.35 -5.43 5.86
N THR A 70 -5.37 -5.21 6.74
CA THR A 70 -4.04 -4.75 6.40
C THR A 70 -2.99 -5.68 7.01
N TYR A 71 -2.18 -6.31 6.17
CA TYR A 71 -1.04 -7.12 6.58
C TYR A 71 0.25 -6.37 6.26
N ILE A 72 1.15 -6.25 7.24
CA ILE A 72 2.47 -5.66 7.05
C ILE A 72 3.51 -6.76 7.20
N GLU A 73 4.29 -7.00 6.15
CA GLU A 73 5.37 -7.99 6.18
C GLU A 73 6.69 -7.34 5.74
N THR A 74 7.80 -7.81 6.32
CA THR A 74 9.15 -7.45 5.89
C THR A 74 9.69 -8.54 4.98
N LYS A 75 10.01 -8.22 3.73
CA LYS A 75 10.73 -9.11 2.80
C LYS A 75 12.18 -8.68 2.65
N ASP A 76 13.07 -9.66 2.56
CA ASP A 76 14.49 -9.48 2.22
C ASP A 76 15.18 -8.34 2.99
N LYS A 77 14.79 -8.15 4.26
CA LYS A 77 15.27 -7.11 5.19
C LYS A 77 15.20 -5.66 4.69
N SER A 78 14.57 -5.40 3.55
CA SER A 78 14.61 -4.11 2.85
C SER A 78 13.27 -3.72 2.23
N ILE A 79 12.27 -4.59 2.23
CA ILE A 79 10.96 -4.30 1.64
C ILE A 79 9.90 -4.41 2.71
N ILE A 80 9.11 -3.36 2.88
CA ILE A 80 7.85 -3.41 3.63
C ILE A 80 6.74 -3.64 2.61
N ARG A 81 6.00 -4.74 2.73
CA ARG A 81 4.76 -4.94 1.98
C ARG A 81 3.56 -4.68 2.87
N ILE A 82 2.66 -3.84 2.38
CA ILE A 82 1.35 -3.59 2.96
C ILE A 82 0.32 -4.22 2.04
N SER A 83 -0.44 -5.19 2.53
CA SER A 83 -1.45 -5.89 1.74
C SER A 83 -2.85 -5.61 2.26
N TYR A 84 -3.75 -5.19 1.38
CA TYR A 84 -5.16 -4.98 1.68
C TYR A 84 -6.04 -6.06 1.09
N LEU A 85 -6.96 -6.61 1.88
CA LEU A 85 -8.02 -7.48 1.36
C LEU A 85 -9.11 -6.63 0.68
N ILE A 86 -9.40 -6.96 -0.57
CA ILE A 86 -10.29 -6.17 -1.44
C ILE A 86 -11.36 -7.08 -2.07
N SER A 87 -12.53 -6.50 -2.33
CA SER A 87 -13.55 -7.15 -3.16
C SER A 87 -13.25 -6.84 -4.62
N THR A 88 -12.95 -7.87 -5.41
CA THR A 88 -12.86 -7.81 -6.88
C THR A 88 -14.22 -7.73 -7.53
#